data_AF-A0A2E0YTV4-F1
#
_entry.id   AF-A0A2E0YTV4-F1
#
_cell.length_a   1.000
_cell.length_b   1.000
_cell.length_c   1.000
_cell.angle_alpha   90.00
_cell.angle_beta   90.00
_cell.angle_gamma   90.00
#
_symmetry.space_group_name_H-M   'P 1'
#
loop_
_entity.id
_entity.type
_entity.pdbx_description
1 polymer ?
#
loop_
_entity_poly.entity_id
_entity_poly.type
_entity_poly.pdbx_seq_one_letter_code
_entity_poly.pdbx_strand_id
1 'polypeptide(L)'
;MASNDKDTHRQSVNRFIALANEMKDEGIDVNIVSASLMTASALYTSYVVGGNDGGLTESGVDKVTEVYRKELARIQAVKKEAAG
;
A
#
# COMPACT_ATOMS: atom_id res chain seq x y z
N MET A 1 -0.75 -21.04 -12.00
CA MET A 1 0.17 -19.90 -11.73
C MET A 1 -0.58 -18.72 -11.12
N ALA A 2 -1.70 -18.25 -11.69
CA ALA A 2 -2.50 -17.13 -11.14
C ALA A 2 -2.98 -17.26 -9.67
N SER A 3 -3.23 -18.48 -9.18
CA SER A 3 -3.58 -18.69 -7.75
C SER A 3 -2.42 -18.39 -6.81
N ASN A 4 -1.19 -18.72 -7.24
CA ASN A 4 0.01 -18.50 -6.43
C ASN A 4 0.34 -17.01 -6.29
N ASP A 5 0.11 -16.22 -7.34
CA ASP A 5 0.38 -14.77 -7.32
C ASP A 5 -0.61 -14.03 -6.40
N LYS A 6 -1.90 -14.42 -6.41
CA LYS A 6 -2.90 -13.86 -5.50
C LYS A 6 -2.62 -14.20 -4.04
N ASP A 7 -2.21 -15.44 -3.77
CA ASP A 7 -1.84 -15.85 -2.42
C ASP A 7 -0.55 -15.17 -1.95
N THR A 8 0.45 -15.06 -2.82
CA THR A 8 1.70 -14.35 -2.55
C THR A 8 1.46 -12.87 -2.27
N HIS A 9 0.58 -12.23 -3.06
CA HIS A 9 0.17 -10.85 -2.83
C HIS A 9 -0.50 -10.68 -1.46
N ARG A 10 -1.48 -11.54 -1.12
CA ARG A 10 -2.16 -11.51 0.17
C ARG A 10 -1.20 -11.71 1.34
N GLN A 11 -0.28 -12.68 1.24
CA GLN A 11 0.73 -12.92 2.27
C GLN A 11 1.64 -11.71 2.45
N SER A 12 2.07 -11.08 1.36
CA SER A 12 2.90 -9.87 1.40
C SER A 12 2.18 -8.70 2.06
N VAL A 13 0.91 -8.47 1.72
CA VAL A 13 0.08 -7.44 2.37
C VAL A 13 -0.02 -7.71 3.88
N ASN A 14 -0.30 -8.94 4.28
CA ASN A 14 -0.38 -9.29 5.70
C ASN A 14 0.93 -9.03 6.46
N ARG A 15 2.09 -9.22 5.82
CA ARG A 15 3.39 -8.90 6.43
C ARG A 15 3.57 -7.40 6.64
N PHE A 16 3.17 -6.56 5.70
CA PHE A 16 3.19 -5.10 5.89
C PHE A 16 2.27 -4.65 7.03
N ILE A 17 1.06 -5.24 7.13
CA ILE A 17 0.12 -4.94 8.21
C ILE A 17 0.64 -5.43 9.56
N ALA A 18 1.27 -6.60 9.62
CA ALA A 18 1.87 -7.11 10.85
C ALA A 18 2.96 -6.16 11.38
N LEU A 19 3.84 -5.69 10.49
CA LEU A 19 4.88 -4.73 10.86
C LEU A 19 4.30 -3.39 11.35
N ALA A 20 3.25 -2.88 10.69
CA ALA A 20 2.55 -1.68 11.16
C ALA A 20 1.91 -1.89 12.54
N ASN A 21 1.36 -3.07 12.80
CA ASN A 21 0.79 -3.40 14.12
C ASN A 21 1.86 -3.51 15.20
N GLU A 22 3.03 -4.07 14.89
CA GLU A 22 4.18 -4.13 15.80
C GLU A 22 4.61 -2.73 16.25
N MET A 23 4.79 -1.79 15.30
CA MET A 23 5.08 -0.38 15.62
C MET A 23 4.03 0.25 16.55
N LYS A 24 2.75 -0.04 16.32
CA LYS A 24 1.65 0.43 17.17
C LYS A 24 1.73 -0.20 18.56
N ASP A 25 2.06 -1.49 18.66
CA ASP A 25 2.19 -2.23 19.93
C ASP A 25 3.43 -1.77 20.74
N GLU A 26 4.46 -1.24 20.06
CA GLU A 26 5.61 -0.55 20.69
C GLU A 26 5.25 0.84 21.27
N GLY A 27 4.01 1.31 21.08
CA GLY A 27 3.51 2.57 21.62
C GLY A 27 3.65 3.76 20.69
N ILE A 28 3.98 3.55 19.41
CA ILE A 28 3.96 4.62 18.40
C ILE A 28 2.52 4.99 18.10
N ASP A 29 2.23 6.30 18.04
CA ASP A 29 0.90 6.81 17.72
C ASP A 29 0.41 6.25 16.38
N VAL A 30 -0.85 5.77 16.36
CA VAL A 30 -1.43 5.10 15.18
C VAL A 30 -1.49 6.01 13.95
N ASN A 31 -1.65 7.32 14.13
CA ASN A 31 -1.63 8.27 13.01
C ASN A 31 -0.23 8.41 12.45
N ILE A 32 0.80 8.36 13.30
CA ILE A 32 2.20 8.32 12.88
C ILE A 32 2.50 7.02 12.12
N VAL A 33 2.10 5.87 12.64
CA VAL A 33 2.26 4.58 11.94
C VAL A 33 1.58 4.61 10.56
N SER A 34 0.36 5.13 10.49
CA SER A 34 -0.38 5.25 9.23
C SER A 34 0.31 6.20 8.25
N ALA A 35 0.80 7.35 8.71
CA ALA A 35 1.52 8.31 7.87
C ALA A 35 2.84 7.71 7.36
N SER A 36 3.60 7.03 8.23
CA SER A 36 4.83 6.34 7.88
C SER A 36 4.62 5.25 6.83
N LEU A 37 3.54 4.45 6.95
CA LEU A 37 3.21 3.43 5.95
C LEU A 37 2.90 4.05 4.58
N MET A 38 2.15 5.17 4.54
CA MET A 38 1.87 5.90 3.31
C MET A 38 3.17 6.40 2.66
N THR A 39 4.05 7.04 3.45
CA THR A 39 5.34 7.55 2.96
C THR A 39 6.24 6.42 2.46
N ALA A 40 6.33 5.31 3.19
CA ALA A 40 7.12 4.14 2.78
C ALA A 40 6.61 3.55 1.46
N SER A 41 5.28 3.43 1.31
CA SER A 41 4.65 2.97 0.07
C SER A 41 4.95 3.90 -1.10
N ALA A 42 4.88 5.22 -0.88
CA ALA A 42 5.18 6.21 -1.91
C ALA A 42 6.65 6.12 -2.35
N LEU A 43 7.59 6.08 -1.40
CA LEU A 43 9.02 5.93 -1.69
C LEU A 43 9.30 4.65 -2.47
N TYR A 44 8.81 3.50 -2.00
CA TYR A 44 9.01 2.22 -2.67
C TYR A 44 8.49 2.26 -4.12
N THR A 45 7.29 2.81 -4.31
CA THR A 45 6.69 2.93 -5.65
C THR A 45 7.49 3.86 -6.55
N SER A 46 7.99 4.97 -6.01
CA SER A 46 8.83 5.92 -6.75
C SER A 46 10.11 5.27 -7.26
N TYR A 47 10.77 4.40 -6.49
CA TYR A 47 11.93 3.65 -6.96
C TYR A 47 11.57 2.54 -7.97
N VAL A 48 10.42 1.87 -7.79
CA VAL A 48 9.95 0.85 -8.73
C VAL A 48 9.66 1.45 -10.11
N VAL A 49 9.08 2.66 -10.18
CA VAL A 49 8.68 3.30 -11.44
C VAL A 49 9.78 4.22 -11.99
N GLY A 50 10.43 5.00 -11.14
CA GLY A 50 11.46 5.97 -11.51
C GLY A 50 12.88 5.40 -11.58
N GLY A 51 13.08 4.13 -11.22
CA GLY A 51 14.40 3.51 -11.16
C GLY A 51 15.26 4.05 -10.01
N ASN A 52 16.59 3.98 -10.17
CA ASN A 52 17.55 4.29 -9.09
C ASN A 52 17.45 5.72 -8.53
N ASP A 53 16.99 6.68 -9.35
CA ASP A 53 16.87 8.07 -8.92
C ASP A 53 15.59 8.33 -8.10
N GLY A 54 14.61 7.40 -8.15
CA GLY A 54 13.35 7.51 -7.40
C GLY A 54 12.51 8.74 -7.76
N GLY A 55 12.87 9.46 -8.82
CA GLY A 55 12.16 10.66 -9.27
C GLY A 55 11.02 10.29 -10.21
N LEU A 56 9.80 10.68 -9.85
CA LEU A 56 8.65 10.58 -10.75
C LEU A 56 8.47 11.89 -11.51
N THR A 57 8.15 11.79 -12.80
CA THR A 57 7.57 12.92 -13.54
C THR A 57 6.16 13.21 -13.02
N GLU A 58 5.59 14.39 -13.32
CA GLU A 58 4.20 14.71 -12.99
C GLU A 58 3.24 13.62 -13.48
N SER A 59 3.40 13.17 -14.73
CA SER A 59 2.62 12.06 -15.28
C SER A 59 2.81 10.73 -14.55
N GLY A 60 3.98 10.52 -13.93
CA GLY A 60 4.27 9.35 -13.10
C GLY A 60 3.51 9.40 -11.77
N VAL A 61 3.48 10.56 -11.14
CA VAL A 61 2.69 10.80 -9.92
C VAL A 61 1.21 10.56 -10.19
N ASP A 62 0.66 11.09 -11.28
CA ASP A 62 -0.74 10.89 -11.67
C ASP A 62 -1.08 9.40 -11.87
N LYS A 63 -0.20 8.65 -12.53
CA LYS A 63 -0.40 7.20 -12.72
C LYS A 63 -0.42 6.45 -11.39
N VAL A 64 0.52 6.72 -10.50
CA VAL A 64 0.60 6.06 -9.19
C VAL A 64 -0.62 6.37 -8.34
N THR A 65 -1.03 7.64 -8.30
CA THR A 65 -2.21 8.06 -7.54
C THR A 65 -3.51 7.45 -8.08
N GLU A 66 -3.64 7.30 -9.40
CA GLU A 66 -4.79 6.63 -10.01
C GLU A 66 -4.83 5.12 -9.69
N VAL A 67 -3.69 4.45 -9.66
CA VAL A 67 -3.61 3.04 -9.21
C VAL A 67 -4.06 2.92 -7.75
N TYR A 68 -3.55 3.79 -6.87
CA TYR A 68 -3.94 3.79 -5.46
C TYR A 68 -5.44 4.06 -5.28
N ARG A 69 -6.00 5.01 -6.03
CA ARG A 69 -7.44 5.31 -6.05
C ARG A 69 -8.27 4.08 -6.39
N LYS A 70 -7.90 3.35 -7.45
CA LYS A 70 -8.60 2.12 -7.88
C LYS A 70 -8.56 1.04 -6.81
N GLU A 71 -7.40 0.83 -6.18
CA GLU A 71 -7.27 -0.19 -5.14
C GLU A 71 -8.08 0.17 -3.89
N LEU A 72 -8.06 1.45 -3.47
CA LEU A 72 -8.89 1.92 -2.37
C LEU A 72 -10.39 1.72 -2.68
N ALA A 73 -10.83 2.08 -3.88
CA ALA A 73 -12.22 1.88 -4.31
C ALA A 73 -12.63 0.40 -4.27
N ARG A 74 -11.75 -0.50 -4.73
CA ARG A 74 -11.95 -1.95 -4.68
C ARG A 74 -12.10 -2.45 -3.24
N ILE A 75 -11.24 -2.01 -2.32
CA ILE A 75 -11.31 -2.38 -0.90
C ILE A 75 -12.64 -1.91 -0.29
N GLN A 76 -13.07 -0.67 -0.58
CA GLN A 76 -14.34 -0.15 -0.06
C GLN A 76 -15.55 -0.90 -0.61
N ALA A 77 -15.52 -1.31 -1.89
CA ALA A 77 -16.58 -2.13 -2.47
C ALA A 77 -16.72 -3.47 -1.75
N VAL A 78 -15.60 -4.19 -1.56
CA VAL A 78 -15.59 -5.47 -0.82
C VAL A 78 -16.08 -5.31 0.62
N LYS A 79 -15.67 -4.24 1.32
CA LYS A 79 -16.14 -3.97 2.68
C LYS A 79 -17.64 -3.71 2.75
N LYS A 80 -18.20 -3.01 1.76
CA LYS A 80 -19.65 -2.77 1.67
C LYS A 80 -20.42 -4.06 1.42
N GLU A 81 -19.93 -4.91 0.52
CA GLU A 81 -20.54 -6.23 0.24
C GLU A 81 -20.51 -7.15 1.44
N ALA A 82 -19.46 -7.11 2.26
CA ALA A 82 -19.36 -7.92 3.48
C ALA A 82 -20.21 -7.39 4.66
N ALA A 83 -20.67 -6.14 4.59
CA ALA A 83 -21.47 -5.49 5.62
C ALA A 83 -22.99 -5.53 5.34
N GLY A 84 -23.41 -6.01 4.17
CA GLY A 84 -24.81 -6.21 3.77
C GLY A 84 -25.20 -7.68 3.80
#